data_AF-A0A958AZL1-F1
#
_entry.id   AF-A0A958AZL1-F1
#
_cell.length_a   1.000
_cell.length_b   1.000
_cell.length_c   1.000
_cell.angle_alpha   90.00
_cell.angle_beta   90.00
_cell.angle_gamma   90.00
#
_symmetry.space_group_name_H-M   'P 1'
#
loop_
_entity.id
_entity.type
_entity.pdbx_description
1 polymer ?
#
loop_
_entity_poly.entity_id
_entity_poly.type
_entity_poly.pdbx_seq_one_letter_code
_entity_poly.pdbx_strand_id
1 'polypeptide(L)'
;PGTGDFRSLGLNSYDQSSVTRTDKTGKGSLLTHLYSHIANYRSLKTDHRLPTMRLTFTLSDQQFAANDRAGVMVGLPLAAQLDAGPLVSGRIDGDGWIEAVNFGRASIRPVSLDRHVFCGRVGEVETWSDGGDTVCQAMLDCGVSLRFDLLAATPGEVPRVGDWYLGQASLRGLLAMNPSDLLWQTVTGAIVDIQRLSLDLLAPGFGTMHWLSGLPRQSFAPDQVFVTVEIGNR
;
A
#
# COMPACT_ATOMS: atom_id res chain seq x y z
N PRO A 1 17.44 65.05 7.83
CA PRO A 1 18.65 64.71 8.62
C PRO A 1 18.68 63.21 8.92
N GLY A 2 19.37 62.31 8.23
CA GLY A 2 20.59 62.33 7.41
C GLY A 2 21.07 60.88 7.48
N THR A 3 20.80 60.07 6.45
CA THR A 3 21.77 59.57 5.45
C THR A 3 22.93 58.76 6.02
N GLY A 4 22.97 57.48 5.63
CA GLY A 4 24.09 56.56 5.85
C GLY A 4 23.94 55.29 5.01
N ASP A 5 23.97 55.45 3.69
CA ASP A 5 24.28 54.39 2.71
C ASP A 5 25.76 53.99 2.82
N PHE A 6 26.11 52.71 2.70
CA PHE A 6 27.27 52.26 1.91
C PHE A 6 27.24 50.74 1.62
N ARG A 7 26.80 50.43 0.40
CA ARG A 7 27.30 49.47 -0.62
C ARG A 7 27.81 48.07 -0.26
N SER A 8 27.26 47.14 -1.07
CA SER A 8 27.69 45.82 -1.50
C SER A 8 29.18 45.60 -1.77
N LEU A 9 29.66 44.41 -1.41
CA LEU A 9 30.58 43.50 -2.13
C LEU A 9 30.26 42.11 -1.53
N GLY A 10 29.85 41.06 -2.23
CA GLY A 10 30.46 40.41 -3.38
C GLY A 10 30.16 38.92 -3.21
N LEU A 11 29.67 38.30 -4.29
CA LEU A 11 29.49 36.85 -4.42
C LEU A 11 30.77 36.10 -4.04
N ASN A 12 30.63 34.96 -3.36
CA ASN A 12 31.46 33.78 -3.63
C ASN A 12 30.67 32.51 -3.28
N SER A 13 30.14 31.91 -4.34
CA SER A 13 30.12 30.47 -4.60
C SER A 13 30.65 29.57 -3.49
N TYR A 14 29.73 28.86 -2.80
CA TYR A 14 30.06 27.54 -2.31
C TYR A 14 29.74 26.53 -3.42
N ASP A 15 30.78 26.28 -4.19
CA ASP A 15 30.95 25.12 -5.04
C ASP A 15 31.05 23.88 -4.14
N GLN A 16 30.07 22.98 -4.25
CA GLN A 16 30.25 21.57 -3.88
C GLN A 16 29.94 20.73 -5.12
N SER A 17 30.83 20.84 -6.10
CA SER A 17 31.47 19.71 -6.75
C SER A 17 30.61 18.45 -6.84
N SER A 18 29.86 18.35 -7.92
CA SER A 18 29.43 17.09 -8.49
C SER A 18 30.66 16.21 -8.75
N VAL A 19 30.94 15.25 -7.87
CA VAL A 19 31.85 14.15 -8.18
C VAL A 19 31.09 13.16 -9.05
N THR A 20 31.00 13.48 -10.34
CA THR A 20 30.74 12.49 -11.39
C THR A 20 31.99 11.62 -11.53
N ARG A 21 32.07 10.57 -10.71
CA ARG A 21 32.93 9.44 -11.01
C ARG A 21 32.11 8.48 -11.88
N THR A 22 32.26 8.62 -13.19
CA THR A 22 31.81 7.65 -14.18
C THR A 22 32.60 6.37 -14.00
N ASP A 23 32.08 5.46 -13.19
CA ASP A 23 32.56 4.09 -13.18
C ASP A 23 31.96 3.35 -14.37
N LYS A 24 32.83 2.90 -15.29
CA LYS A 24 32.48 2.22 -16.53
C LYS A 24 32.14 0.75 -16.26
N THR A 25 31.16 0.51 -15.39
CA THR A 25 30.51 -0.80 -15.28
C THR A 25 29.01 -0.55 -15.22
N GLY A 26 28.28 -1.07 -16.22
CA GLY A 26 26.83 -0.91 -16.40
C GLY A 26 25.97 -1.61 -15.35
N LYS A 27 26.19 -1.29 -14.07
CA LYS A 27 25.39 -1.69 -12.91
C LYS A 27 25.23 -0.52 -11.95
N GLY A 28 24.74 0.60 -12.48
CA GLY A 28 24.33 1.77 -11.71
C GLY A 28 23.01 1.52 -10.97
N SER A 29 23.10 0.79 -9.85
CA SER A 29 22.36 1.02 -8.60
C SER A 29 20.89 1.43 -8.71
N LEU A 30 20.00 0.43 -8.63
CA LEU A 30 18.57 0.56 -8.32
C LEU A 30 18.31 1.44 -7.07
N LEU A 31 19.28 1.52 -6.15
CA LEU A 31 19.23 2.41 -4.99
C LEU A 31 19.25 3.88 -5.38
N THR A 32 19.95 4.28 -6.45
CA THR A 32 20.03 5.68 -6.87
C THR A 32 18.69 6.17 -7.47
N HIS A 33 17.95 5.27 -8.12
CA HIS A 33 16.58 5.53 -8.57
C HIS A 33 15.55 5.56 -7.42
N LEU A 34 15.76 4.73 -6.38
CA LEU A 34 14.95 4.78 -5.16
C LEU A 34 15.17 6.09 -4.37
N TYR A 35 16.40 6.60 -4.31
CA TYR A 35 16.71 7.85 -3.60
C TYR A 35 16.23 9.11 -4.34
N SER A 36 16.22 9.13 -5.68
CA SER A 36 15.71 10.28 -6.43
C SER A 36 14.17 10.43 -6.31
N HIS A 37 13.44 9.33 -6.16
CA HIS A 37 12.00 9.38 -5.87
C HIS A 37 11.68 9.86 -4.44
N ILE A 38 12.56 9.60 -3.46
CA ILE A 38 12.39 10.06 -2.07
C ILE A 38 12.62 11.58 -1.95
N ALA A 39 13.54 12.15 -2.75
CA ALA A 39 13.87 13.57 -2.68
C ALA A 39 12.77 14.50 -3.24
N ASN A 40 11.96 14.03 -4.20
CA ASN A 40 10.91 14.84 -4.82
C ASN A 40 9.64 15.04 -3.95
N TYR A 41 9.54 14.38 -2.79
CA TYR A 41 8.41 14.59 -1.85
C TYR A 41 8.63 15.73 -0.85
N ARG A 42 9.79 16.41 -0.86
CA ARG A 42 10.13 17.45 0.12
C ARG A 42 9.68 18.88 -0.22
N SER A 43 8.94 19.08 -1.31
CA SER A 43 8.48 20.42 -1.72
C SER A 43 6.94 20.53 -1.82
N LEU A 44 6.22 20.01 -0.84
CA LEU A 44 4.83 20.38 -0.61
C LEU A 44 4.75 21.19 0.68
N LYS A 45 4.26 22.42 0.51
CA LYS A 45 4.08 23.46 1.52
C LYS A 45 3.53 22.89 2.82
N THR A 46 4.08 23.42 3.91
CA THR A 46 3.60 23.36 5.29
C THR A 46 2.08 23.56 5.36
N ASP A 47 1.36 22.45 5.36
CA ASP A 47 0.02 22.34 5.90
C ASP A 47 0.18 21.42 7.12
N HIS A 48 -0.19 21.88 8.33
CA HIS A 48 -0.05 21.13 9.58
C HIS A 48 -1.03 19.94 9.68
N ARG A 49 -1.42 19.37 8.54
CA ARG A 49 -2.15 18.11 8.50
C ARG A 49 -1.17 17.00 8.85
N LEU A 50 -1.56 16.17 9.83
CA LEU A 50 -0.88 14.90 10.09
C LEU A 50 -0.63 14.20 8.75
N PRO A 51 0.54 13.59 8.53
CA PRO A 51 0.84 12.93 7.25
C PRO A 51 -0.29 11.95 6.95
N THR A 52 -1.06 12.20 5.89
CA THR A 52 -2.14 11.29 5.49
C THR A 52 -1.56 10.19 4.61
N MET A 53 -1.98 8.96 4.88
CA MET A 53 -1.55 7.78 4.13
C MET A 53 -2.59 7.49 3.04
N ARG A 54 -2.14 7.28 1.81
CA ARG A 54 -3.01 6.84 0.71
C ARG A 54 -2.76 5.39 0.39
N LEU A 55 -3.83 4.59 0.44
CA LEU A 55 -3.81 3.17 0.12
C LEU A 55 -4.88 2.88 -0.91
N THR A 56 -4.56 1.98 -1.83
CA THR A 56 -5.49 1.47 -2.82
C THR A 56 -5.66 -0.02 -2.54
N PHE A 57 -6.88 -0.50 -2.57
CA PHE A 57 -7.17 -1.93 -2.45
C PHE A 57 -8.28 -2.31 -3.41
N THR A 58 -8.38 -3.60 -3.66
CA THR A 58 -9.45 -4.16 -4.49
C THR A 58 -10.66 -4.51 -3.63
N LEU A 59 -11.86 -4.29 -4.16
CA LEU A 59 -13.10 -4.87 -3.64
C LEU A 59 -13.53 -6.00 -4.56
N SER A 60 -14.00 -7.11 -3.98
CA SER A 60 -14.67 -8.14 -4.76
C SER A 60 -15.98 -7.59 -5.33
N ASP A 61 -16.43 -8.16 -6.46
CA ASP A 61 -17.71 -7.79 -7.07
C ASP A 61 -18.87 -7.89 -6.08
N GLN A 62 -18.86 -8.93 -5.25
CA GLN A 62 -19.86 -9.13 -4.22
C GLN A 62 -19.85 -8.00 -3.18
N GLN A 63 -18.65 -7.58 -2.72
CA GLN A 63 -18.54 -6.49 -1.76
C GLN A 63 -18.88 -5.14 -2.37
N PHE A 64 -18.46 -4.90 -3.61
CA PHE A 64 -18.82 -3.69 -4.31
C PHE A 64 -20.33 -3.62 -4.53
N ALA A 65 -20.95 -4.64 -5.13
CA ALA A 65 -22.39 -4.68 -5.39
C ALA A 65 -23.25 -4.60 -4.12
N ALA A 66 -22.81 -5.21 -3.02
CA ALA A 66 -23.50 -5.13 -1.73
C ALA A 66 -23.49 -3.70 -1.15
N ASN A 67 -22.51 -2.87 -1.50
CA ASN A 67 -22.29 -1.54 -0.94
C ASN A 67 -22.48 -0.38 -1.95
N ASP A 68 -22.68 -0.67 -3.24
CA ASP A 68 -22.82 0.28 -4.36
C ASP A 68 -24.02 1.23 -4.21
N ARG A 69 -25.06 0.83 -3.46
CA ARG A 69 -26.28 1.64 -3.31
C ARG A 69 -26.14 2.85 -2.38
N ALA A 70 -25.10 2.92 -1.52
CA ALA A 70 -24.91 4.05 -0.60
C ALA A 70 -23.51 4.18 0.06
N GLY A 71 -22.66 3.15 0.02
CA GLY A 71 -21.50 3.04 0.91
C GLY A 71 -20.12 3.27 0.28
N VAL A 72 -19.94 3.04 -1.02
CA VAL A 72 -18.64 3.17 -1.70
C VAL A 72 -18.70 4.29 -2.73
N MET A 73 -18.50 5.53 -2.28
CA MET A 73 -18.46 6.72 -3.15
C MET A 73 -17.34 7.66 -2.74
N VAL A 74 -16.74 8.33 -3.72
CA VAL A 74 -15.72 9.35 -3.48
C VAL A 74 -16.27 10.45 -2.56
N GLY A 75 -15.48 10.82 -1.55
CA GLY A 75 -15.82 11.79 -0.51
C GLY A 75 -16.48 11.19 0.72
N LEU A 76 -16.91 9.93 0.69
CA LEU A 76 -17.52 9.28 1.85
C LEU A 76 -16.48 8.62 2.76
N PRO A 77 -16.75 8.56 4.08
CA PRO A 77 -15.95 7.76 5.00
C PRO A 77 -16.10 6.27 4.66
N LEU A 78 -15.02 5.52 4.87
CA LEU A 78 -14.98 4.08 4.72
C LEU A 78 -14.37 3.43 5.94
N ALA A 79 -15.00 2.34 6.37
CA ALA A 79 -14.47 1.39 7.35
C ALA A 79 -14.23 0.07 6.62
N ALA A 80 -12.97 -0.39 6.59
CA ALA A 80 -12.60 -1.63 5.93
C ALA A 80 -11.48 -2.34 6.72
N GLN A 81 -11.43 -3.67 6.68
CA GLN A 81 -10.19 -4.39 6.97
C GLN A 81 -9.31 -4.38 5.72
N LEU A 82 -8.00 -4.18 5.90
CA LEU A 82 -7.01 -4.40 4.85
C LEU A 82 -6.50 -5.83 4.95
N ASP A 83 -6.62 -6.58 3.87
CA ASP A 83 -6.21 -7.97 3.77
C ASP A 83 -5.20 -8.14 2.62
N ALA A 84 -4.00 -8.61 2.94
CA ALA A 84 -2.98 -9.01 1.98
C ALA A 84 -3.24 -10.41 1.40
N GLY A 85 -4.17 -11.17 1.99
CA GLY A 85 -4.46 -12.54 1.62
C GLY A 85 -3.28 -13.48 1.86
N PRO A 86 -3.17 -14.58 1.09
CA PRO A 86 -2.12 -15.56 1.25
C PRO A 86 -0.76 -15.03 0.78
N LEU A 87 0.24 -15.17 1.64
CA LEU A 87 1.63 -14.80 1.39
C LEU A 87 2.53 -16.03 1.50
N VAL A 88 3.50 -16.11 0.61
CA VAL A 88 4.53 -17.15 0.61
C VAL A 88 5.75 -16.67 1.39
N SER A 89 6.33 -17.56 2.21
CA SER A 89 7.59 -17.30 2.92
C SER A 89 8.76 -17.14 1.93
N GLY A 90 9.57 -16.09 2.14
CA GLY A 90 10.74 -15.79 1.35
C GLY A 90 10.45 -14.87 0.16
N ARG A 91 11.45 -14.08 -0.22
CA ARG A 91 11.32 -13.10 -1.30
C ARG A 91 11.28 -13.78 -2.67
N ILE A 92 10.14 -13.68 -3.34
CA ILE A 92 9.91 -14.23 -4.69
C ILE A 92 9.31 -13.17 -5.62
N ASP A 93 9.60 -13.28 -6.92
CA ASP A 93 8.98 -12.45 -7.95
C ASP A 93 7.56 -12.99 -8.22
N GLY A 94 6.58 -12.54 -7.43
CA GLY A 94 5.20 -13.02 -7.49
C GLY A 94 4.19 -12.06 -6.86
N ASP A 95 2.94 -12.53 -6.73
CA ASP A 95 1.78 -11.73 -6.29
C ASP A 95 1.75 -11.40 -4.80
N GLY A 96 2.41 -12.22 -3.97
CA GLY A 96 2.49 -11.99 -2.54
C GLY A 96 3.66 -12.74 -1.90
N TRP A 97 4.50 -12.03 -1.15
CA TRP A 97 5.60 -12.63 -0.40
C TRP A 97 5.85 -11.92 0.92
N ILE A 98 6.42 -12.65 1.87
CA ILE A 98 6.77 -12.11 3.18
C ILE A 98 8.06 -12.74 3.70
N GLU A 99 8.89 -11.95 4.38
CA GLU A 99 10.17 -12.36 4.93
C GLU A 99 10.33 -11.80 6.35
N ALA A 100 10.78 -12.65 7.27
CA ALA A 100 11.09 -12.23 8.63
C ALA A 100 12.33 -11.32 8.64
N VAL A 101 12.27 -10.22 9.40
CA VAL A 101 13.37 -9.27 9.56
C VAL A 101 13.64 -9.01 11.04
N ASN A 102 14.86 -8.58 11.37
CA ASN A 102 15.25 -8.39 12.78
C ASN A 102 14.59 -7.16 13.43
N PHE A 103 14.34 -6.11 12.64
CA PHE A 103 13.65 -4.89 13.06
C PHE A 103 13.23 -4.09 11.83
N GLY A 104 12.27 -3.19 11.99
CA GLY A 104 11.81 -2.32 10.91
C GLY A 104 11.14 -1.05 11.42
N ARG A 105 10.82 -0.15 10.49
CA ARG A 105 9.89 0.95 10.76
C ARG A 105 8.54 0.54 10.17
N ALA A 106 7.51 0.54 11.02
CA ALA A 106 6.15 0.30 10.59
C ALA A 106 5.79 1.25 9.44
N SER A 107 5.57 0.71 8.25
CA SER A 107 5.18 1.47 7.07
C SER A 107 4.56 0.58 6.01
N ILE A 108 3.63 1.14 5.27
CA ILE A 108 3.11 0.56 4.03
C ILE A 108 3.15 1.62 2.93
N ARG A 109 3.52 1.21 1.72
CA ARG A 109 3.67 2.11 0.58
C ARG A 109 3.18 1.44 -0.70
N PRO A 110 2.41 2.16 -1.55
CA PRO A 110 2.07 1.66 -2.87
C PRO A 110 3.32 1.59 -3.76
N VAL A 111 3.44 0.52 -4.53
CA VAL A 111 4.43 0.34 -5.61
C VAL A 111 3.75 0.48 -6.98
N SER A 112 2.53 -0.03 -7.09
CA SER A 112 1.62 0.13 -8.22
C SER A 112 0.19 0.38 -7.72
N LEU A 113 -0.78 0.43 -8.63
CA LEU A 113 -2.20 0.57 -8.27
C LEU A 113 -2.68 -0.58 -7.37
N ASP A 114 -2.20 -1.78 -7.64
CA ASP A 114 -2.64 -3.04 -7.06
C ASP A 114 -1.63 -3.66 -6.09
N ARG A 115 -0.42 -3.09 -5.93
CA ARG A 115 0.63 -3.69 -5.08
C ARG A 115 1.20 -2.70 -4.09
N HIS A 116 1.48 -3.22 -2.91
CA HIS A 116 2.04 -2.48 -1.79
C HIS A 116 3.22 -3.24 -1.23
N VAL A 117 4.25 -2.51 -0.83
CA VAL A 117 5.30 -3.02 0.06
C VAL A 117 4.99 -2.57 1.47
N PHE A 118 5.21 -3.46 2.42
CA PHE A 118 4.91 -3.20 3.82
C PHE A 118 6.02 -3.75 4.70
N CYS A 119 6.23 -3.07 5.82
CA CYS A 119 7.04 -3.54 6.92
C CYS A 119 6.27 -3.26 8.21
N GLY A 120 6.16 -4.26 9.06
CA GLY A 120 5.39 -4.12 10.28
C GLY A 120 5.71 -5.18 11.32
N ARG A 121 5.08 -5.01 12.48
CA ARG A 121 5.25 -5.89 13.63
C ARG A 121 3.99 -6.70 13.86
N VAL A 122 4.12 -7.99 14.11
CA VAL A 122 2.98 -8.86 14.37
C VAL A 122 2.36 -8.48 15.71
N GLY A 123 1.09 -8.11 15.70
CA GLY A 123 0.32 -7.81 16.90
C GLY A 123 -0.47 -9.01 17.41
N GLU A 124 -1.04 -9.80 16.49
CA GLU A 124 -1.93 -10.92 16.79
C GLU A 124 -1.68 -12.06 15.80
N VAL A 125 -1.86 -13.30 16.25
CA VAL A 125 -1.68 -14.53 15.47
C VAL A 125 -2.76 -15.52 15.85
N GLU A 126 -3.40 -16.12 14.86
CA GLU A 126 -4.36 -17.21 15.01
C GLU A 126 -3.92 -18.38 14.15
N THR A 127 -3.92 -19.58 14.74
CA THR A 127 -3.53 -20.82 14.04
C THR A 127 -4.58 -21.89 14.25
N TRP A 128 -4.97 -22.56 13.18
CA TRP A 128 -5.87 -23.71 13.25
C TRP A 128 -5.43 -24.79 12.29
N SER A 129 -5.97 -25.99 12.48
CA SER A 129 -5.76 -27.10 11.56
C SER A 129 -6.97 -27.26 10.65
N ASP A 130 -6.73 -27.29 9.34
CA ASP A 130 -7.73 -27.59 8.33
C ASP A 130 -7.19 -28.70 7.41
N GLY A 131 -7.93 -29.80 7.27
CA GLY A 131 -7.50 -30.94 6.45
C GLY A 131 -6.16 -31.61 6.85
N GLY A 132 -5.61 -31.30 8.02
CA GLY A 132 -4.27 -31.75 8.45
C GLY A 132 -3.15 -30.73 8.20
N ASP A 133 -3.45 -29.67 7.45
CA ASP A 133 -2.55 -28.54 7.24
C ASP A 133 -2.72 -27.51 8.36
N THR A 134 -1.62 -26.90 8.77
CA THR A 134 -1.65 -25.77 9.72
C THR A 134 -1.82 -24.49 8.95
N VAL A 135 -2.96 -23.82 9.13
CA VAL A 135 -3.22 -22.50 8.58
C VAL A 135 -2.91 -21.46 9.63
N CYS A 136 -2.24 -20.39 9.22
CA CYS A 136 -1.88 -19.28 10.10
C CYS A 136 -2.41 -17.96 9.55
N GLN A 137 -3.15 -17.25 10.37
CA GLN A 137 -3.52 -15.85 10.17
C GLN A 137 -2.73 -14.97 11.12
N ALA A 138 -2.34 -13.80 10.65
CA ALA A 138 -1.69 -12.82 11.51
C ALA A 138 -2.12 -11.40 11.17
N MET A 139 -2.08 -10.54 12.19
CA MET A 139 -2.29 -9.10 12.07
C MET A 139 -0.95 -8.39 12.18
N LEU A 140 -0.60 -7.64 11.14
CA LEU A 140 0.64 -6.88 11.05
C LEU A 140 0.34 -5.39 11.22
N ASP A 141 1.00 -4.74 12.18
CA ASP A 141 0.97 -3.29 12.31
C ASP A 141 2.06 -2.65 11.43
N CYS A 142 1.64 -2.10 10.30
CA CYS A 142 2.48 -1.40 9.32
C CYS A 142 2.29 0.13 9.40
N GLY A 143 1.83 0.66 10.53
CA GLY A 143 1.25 2.00 10.66
C GLY A 143 -0.25 2.04 10.35
N VAL A 144 -0.74 0.96 9.74
CA VAL A 144 -2.14 0.53 9.67
C VAL A 144 -2.16 -0.98 9.85
N SER A 145 -3.27 -1.50 10.34
CA SER A 145 -3.46 -2.94 10.53
C SER A 145 -3.68 -3.64 9.19
N LEU A 146 -2.87 -4.67 8.94
CA LEU A 146 -2.90 -5.48 7.73
C LEU A 146 -3.02 -6.96 8.13
N ARG A 147 -4.10 -7.61 7.71
CA ARG A 147 -4.24 -9.07 7.83
C ARG A 147 -3.43 -9.76 6.73
N PHE A 148 -2.85 -10.90 7.03
CA PHE A 148 -2.35 -11.83 6.02
C PHE A 148 -2.54 -13.28 6.46
N ASP A 149 -2.58 -14.17 5.48
CA ASP A 149 -2.54 -15.62 5.70
C ASP A 149 -1.13 -16.11 5.31
N LEU A 150 -0.44 -16.83 6.18
CA LEU A 150 0.87 -17.41 5.84
C LEU A 150 0.67 -18.80 5.25
N LEU A 151 1.07 -18.97 3.99
CA LEU A 151 1.24 -20.29 3.38
C LEU A 151 2.61 -20.83 3.79
N ALA A 152 2.70 -21.41 4.99
CA ALA A 152 3.95 -21.99 5.48
C ALA A 152 4.27 -23.27 4.71
N ALA A 153 5.50 -23.37 4.19
CA ALA A 153 5.97 -24.59 3.54
C ALA A 153 6.50 -25.61 4.56
N THR A 154 6.82 -25.17 5.79
CA THR A 154 7.38 -26.03 6.83
C THR A 154 6.90 -25.71 8.26
N PRO A 155 6.76 -26.73 9.13
CA PRO A 155 6.50 -26.53 10.55
C PRO A 155 7.67 -25.76 11.21
N GLY A 156 7.40 -24.53 11.69
CA GLY A 156 8.39 -23.68 12.35
C GLY A 156 8.44 -22.24 11.83
N GLU A 157 7.83 -21.97 10.68
CA GLU A 157 7.76 -20.62 10.08
C GLU A 157 6.54 -19.81 10.55
N VAL A 158 5.80 -20.30 11.55
CA VAL A 158 4.62 -19.61 12.10
C VAL A 158 5.06 -18.28 12.76
N PRO A 159 4.49 -17.13 12.35
CA PRO A 159 4.77 -15.84 12.96
C PRO A 159 4.46 -15.84 14.45
N ARG A 160 5.26 -15.13 15.23
CA ARG A 160 4.99 -14.88 16.65
C ARG A 160 4.66 -13.42 16.87
N VAL A 161 3.83 -13.16 17.89
CA VAL A 161 3.57 -11.81 18.34
C VAL A 161 4.89 -11.12 18.68
N GLY A 162 5.09 -9.94 18.10
CA GLY A 162 6.28 -9.14 18.27
C GLY A 162 7.34 -9.32 17.18
N ASP A 163 7.25 -10.35 16.33
CA ASP A 163 8.13 -10.53 15.17
C ASP A 163 7.94 -9.42 14.15
N TRP A 164 9.00 -9.11 13.42
CA TRP A 164 8.97 -8.12 12.33
C TRP A 164 8.99 -8.81 10.98
N TYR A 165 8.19 -8.29 10.07
CA TYR A 165 8.14 -8.78 8.70
C TYR A 165 8.24 -7.64 7.69
N LEU A 166 8.82 -7.96 6.55
CA LEU A 166 8.81 -7.17 5.32
C LEU A 166 8.11 -8.01 4.25
N GLY A 167 7.28 -7.38 3.43
CA GLY A 167 6.62 -8.10 2.35
C GLY A 167 6.10 -7.20 1.24
N GLN A 168 5.50 -7.87 0.27
CA GLN A 168 4.76 -7.25 -0.82
C GLN A 168 3.47 -8.03 -1.04
N ALA A 169 2.36 -7.33 -1.26
CA ALA A 169 1.08 -7.96 -1.56
C ALA A 169 0.16 -7.03 -2.34
N SER A 170 -0.83 -7.63 -2.98
CA SER A 170 -2.03 -6.91 -3.40
C SER A 170 -3.05 -6.85 -2.27
N LEU A 171 -3.53 -5.64 -1.99
CA LEU A 171 -4.48 -5.42 -0.91
C LEU A 171 -5.92 -5.66 -1.38
N ARG A 172 -6.69 -6.33 -0.54
CA ARG A 172 -8.14 -6.44 -0.61
C ARG A 172 -8.73 -5.64 0.55
N GLY A 173 -9.75 -4.85 0.26
CA GLY A 173 -10.54 -4.22 1.32
C GLY A 173 -11.69 -5.12 1.64
N LEU A 174 -11.96 -5.38 2.92
CA LEU A 174 -13.13 -6.12 3.36
C LEU A 174 -14.06 -5.16 4.11
N LEU A 175 -15.25 -4.90 3.57
CA LEU A 175 -16.20 -3.91 4.11
C LEU A 175 -17.12 -4.46 5.21
N ALA A 176 -17.24 -5.78 5.28
CA ALA A 176 -18.02 -6.48 6.30
C ALA A 176 -17.19 -7.65 6.82
N MET A 177 -17.37 -7.96 8.10
CA MET A 177 -16.72 -9.10 8.74
C MET A 177 -17.10 -10.38 7.98
N ASN A 178 -16.11 -11.09 7.47
CA ASN A 178 -16.30 -12.41 6.93
C ASN A 178 -16.30 -13.41 8.09
N PRO A 179 -17.34 -14.24 8.28
CA PRO A 179 -17.42 -15.18 9.40
C PRO A 179 -16.29 -16.22 9.43
N SER A 180 -15.53 -16.41 8.34
CA SER A 180 -14.33 -17.26 8.33
C SER A 180 -13.08 -16.58 8.87
N ASP A 181 -13.09 -15.25 9.02
CA ASP A 181 -11.91 -14.50 9.42
C ASP A 181 -11.88 -14.40 10.95
N LEU A 182 -10.83 -14.96 11.55
CA LEU A 182 -10.67 -14.97 13.01
C LEU A 182 -10.07 -13.67 13.53
N LEU A 183 -9.28 -13.00 12.69
CA LEU A 183 -8.65 -11.71 13.00
C LEU A 183 -9.30 -10.59 12.19
N TRP A 184 -9.90 -9.63 12.88
CA TRP A 184 -10.56 -8.48 12.27
C TRP A 184 -10.16 -7.15 12.94
N GLN A 185 -9.52 -6.27 12.18
CA GLN A 185 -9.24 -4.91 12.63
C GLN A 185 -9.59 -3.90 11.54
N THR A 186 -10.46 -2.95 11.90
CA THR A 186 -10.98 -1.95 10.97
C THR A 186 -10.03 -0.77 10.84
N VAL A 187 -9.72 -0.41 9.61
CA VAL A 187 -9.07 0.83 9.20
C VAL A 187 -10.15 1.79 8.72
N THR A 188 -10.09 3.03 9.19
CA THR A 188 -11.05 4.09 8.83
C THR A 188 -10.36 5.17 8.01
N GLY A 189 -10.95 5.55 6.88
CA GLY A 189 -10.44 6.61 6.02
C GLY A 189 -11.56 7.28 5.23
N ALA A 190 -11.19 8.16 4.31
CA ALA A 190 -12.11 8.74 3.33
C ALA A 190 -11.78 8.23 1.93
N ILE A 191 -12.79 7.83 1.16
CA ILE A 191 -12.61 7.44 -0.23
C ILE A 191 -12.23 8.69 -1.02
N VAL A 192 -11.05 8.70 -1.62
CA VAL A 192 -10.60 9.82 -2.47
C VAL A 192 -10.71 9.49 -3.95
N ASP A 193 -10.79 8.20 -4.28
CA ASP A 193 -10.85 7.76 -5.66
C ASP A 193 -11.40 6.32 -5.79
N ILE A 194 -12.11 6.06 -6.89
CA ILE A 194 -12.58 4.73 -7.31
C ILE A 194 -12.32 4.55 -8.80
N GLN A 195 -11.54 3.53 -9.13
CA GLN A 195 -11.25 3.12 -10.50
C GLN A 195 -11.78 1.71 -10.75
N ARG A 196 -12.21 1.44 -11.96
CA ARG A 196 -12.72 0.13 -12.38
C ARG A 196 -11.97 -0.36 -13.61
N LEU A 197 -11.51 -1.61 -13.56
CA LEU A 197 -11.05 -2.34 -14.72
C LEU A 197 -12.26 -2.97 -15.41
N SER A 198 -12.48 -2.60 -16.66
CA SER A 198 -13.51 -3.19 -17.52
C SER A 198 -12.82 -3.98 -18.63
N LEU A 199 -13.02 -5.30 -18.68
CA LEU A 199 -12.59 -6.11 -19.83
C LEU A 199 -13.45 -5.79 -21.06
N ASP A 200 -12.80 -5.77 -22.21
CA ASP A 200 -13.50 -5.68 -23.49
C ASP A 200 -14.15 -7.03 -23.82
N LEU A 201 -15.48 -7.07 -23.82
CA LEU A 201 -16.26 -8.26 -24.14
C LEU A 201 -16.02 -8.76 -25.58
N LEU A 202 -15.55 -7.88 -26.48
CA LEU A 202 -15.22 -8.20 -27.86
C LEU A 202 -13.73 -8.58 -28.03
N ALA A 203 -12.90 -8.30 -27.02
CA ALA A 203 -11.47 -8.60 -27.02
C ALA A 203 -11.01 -9.01 -25.60
N PRO A 204 -11.30 -10.25 -25.16
CA PRO A 204 -11.13 -10.70 -23.77
C PRO A 204 -9.69 -10.72 -23.23
N GLY A 205 -8.69 -10.37 -24.06
CA GLY A 205 -7.30 -10.17 -23.64
C GLY A 205 -6.96 -8.71 -23.26
N PHE A 206 -7.91 -7.78 -23.38
CA PHE A 206 -7.68 -6.36 -23.13
C PHE A 206 -8.71 -5.81 -22.15
N GLY A 207 -8.24 -5.04 -21.18
CA GLY A 207 -9.07 -4.28 -20.26
C GLY A 207 -8.71 -2.80 -20.28
N THR A 208 -9.69 -1.95 -20.04
CA THR A 208 -9.50 -0.50 -19.92
C THR A 208 -9.82 -0.04 -18.50
N MET A 209 -8.92 0.77 -17.94
CA MET A 209 -9.14 1.43 -16.66
C MET A 209 -10.01 2.66 -16.84
N HIS A 210 -11.07 2.76 -16.05
CA HIS A 210 -11.98 3.90 -16.04
C HIS A 210 -12.18 4.43 -14.63
N TRP A 211 -12.29 5.75 -14.50
CA TRP A 211 -12.84 6.35 -13.28
C TRP A 211 -14.31 5.97 -13.15
N LEU A 212 -14.77 5.60 -11.96
CA LEU A 212 -16.16 5.16 -11.76
C LEU A 212 -17.16 6.25 -12.18
N SER A 213 -16.84 7.53 -11.96
CA SER A 213 -17.67 8.67 -12.38
C SER A 213 -17.87 8.78 -13.89
N GLY A 214 -17.01 8.12 -14.69
CA GLY A 214 -17.09 8.10 -16.14
C GLY A 214 -17.84 6.91 -16.72
N LEU A 215 -18.34 5.99 -15.89
CA LEU A 215 -19.03 4.78 -16.33
C LEU A 215 -20.56 4.90 -16.19
N PRO A 216 -21.34 4.34 -17.13
CA PRO A 216 -22.79 4.24 -16.97
C PRO A 216 -23.15 3.40 -15.74
N ARG A 217 -24.24 3.78 -15.04
CA ARG A 217 -24.68 3.20 -13.75
C ARG A 217 -25.04 1.70 -13.79
N GLN A 218 -25.16 1.10 -14.98
CA GLN A 218 -25.35 -0.33 -15.22
C GLN A 218 -24.58 -0.64 -16.52
N SER A 219 -23.77 -1.70 -16.68
CA SER A 219 -24.03 -3.10 -16.35
C SER A 219 -22.71 -3.88 -16.14
N PHE A 220 -22.82 -4.96 -15.37
CA PHE A 220 -21.93 -6.13 -15.23
C PHE A 220 -21.05 -6.36 -16.49
N ALA A 221 -19.73 -6.43 -16.42
CA ALA A 221 -18.90 -7.09 -15.43
C ALA A 221 -17.79 -6.17 -14.89
N PRO A 222 -17.60 -6.03 -13.57
CA PRO A 222 -16.29 -5.72 -13.05
C PRO A 222 -15.46 -7.00 -13.10
N ASP A 223 -14.19 -6.91 -13.51
CA ASP A 223 -13.25 -7.95 -13.10
C ASP A 223 -12.54 -7.50 -11.82
N GLN A 224 -12.30 -6.18 -11.66
CA GLN A 224 -11.74 -5.57 -10.45
C GLN A 224 -12.17 -4.12 -10.24
N VAL A 225 -12.53 -3.78 -9.00
CA VAL A 225 -12.75 -2.39 -8.54
C VAL A 225 -11.65 -2.00 -7.57
N PHE A 226 -10.96 -0.90 -7.86
CA PHE A 226 -9.91 -0.32 -7.04
C PHE A 226 -10.46 0.88 -6.28
N VAL A 227 -10.34 0.85 -4.96
CA VAL A 227 -10.75 1.96 -4.08
C VAL A 227 -9.52 2.53 -3.43
N THR A 228 -9.29 3.83 -3.61
CA THR A 228 -8.22 4.56 -2.95
C THR A 228 -8.79 5.34 -1.78
N VAL A 229 -8.23 5.10 -0.60
CA VAL A 229 -8.60 5.77 0.65
C VAL A 229 -7.46 6.63 1.16
N GLU A 230 -7.82 7.75 1.77
CA GLU A 230 -6.94 8.57 2.57
C GLU A 230 -7.20 8.29 4.06
N ILE A 231 -6.17 7.81 4.75
CA ILE A 231 -6.21 7.41 6.15
C ILE A 231 -5.43 8.45 6.96
N GLY A 232 -6.06 8.98 7.99
CA GLY A 232 -5.38 9.84 8.96
C GLY A 232 -4.45 9.00 9.82
N ASN A 233 -3.16 9.33 9.87
CA ASN A 233 -2.25 8.74 10.85
C ASN A 233 -2.69 9.17 12.25
N ARG A 234 -2.88 8.19 13.15
CA ARG A 234 -3.16 8.43 14.57
C ARG A 234 -1.93 8.95 15.30
#